data_AF-A0A947W6H2-F1
#
_entry.id   AF-A0A947W6H2-F1
#
_cell.length_a   1.000
_cell.length_b   1.000
_cell.length_c   1.000
_cell.angle_alpha   90.00
_cell.angle_beta   90.00
_cell.angle_gamma   90.00
#
_symmetry.space_group_name_H-M   'P 1'
#
loop_
_entity.id
_entity.type
_entity.pdbx_description
1 polymer ?
#
loop_
_entity_poly.entity_id
_entity_poly.type
_entity_poly.pdbx_seq_one_letter_code
_entity_poly.pdbx_strand_id
1 'polypeptide(L)'
;MIKLLPFVLVLILTLGGLGYWRHISTQTDLITSEVSQQDQAPIEVPKTLPGASLEDRVLVLEDLVAKFATELNSLKSQTSQTTSSISSDSRVLDLEASATELKARVSVLEKSSPVSGSTSKYPLYIPLGAGGGPWNDQSWTTLNEYQVAINPDNYQGYSGMQLEANFRLAEPSGTGSVRLYNATDGSSVSSQVDTTSTSFGVQTSATFKLDSGQKTYTIQIKSSETKILFVQSARIKVNF
;
A
#
# COMPACT_ATOMS: atom_id res chain seq x y z
N MET A 1 -16.21 -67.85 -11.15
CA MET A 1 -17.42 -67.11 -11.58
C MET A 1 -17.08 -65.62 -11.63
N ILE A 2 -16.63 -65.10 -12.78
CA ILE A 2 -16.33 -63.68 -12.97
C ILE A 2 -17.02 -63.28 -14.28
N LYS A 3 -18.22 -62.71 -14.18
CA LYS A 3 -19.04 -62.26 -15.33
C LYS A 3 -19.75 -60.91 -15.06
N LEU A 4 -19.11 -60.02 -14.31
CA LEU A 4 -19.65 -58.69 -13.99
C LEU A 4 -18.72 -57.52 -14.41
N LEU A 5 -17.50 -57.82 -14.86
CA LEU A 5 -16.52 -56.81 -15.26
C LEU A 5 -16.88 -55.98 -16.50
N PRO A 6 -17.53 -56.51 -17.57
CA PRO A 6 -17.73 -55.71 -18.78
C PRO A 6 -18.83 -54.65 -18.64
N PHE A 7 -19.75 -54.78 -17.67
CA PHE A 7 -20.86 -53.83 -17.50
C PHE A 7 -20.46 -52.55 -16.75
N VAL A 8 -19.49 -52.63 -15.82
CA VAL A 8 -19.03 -51.46 -15.05
C VAL A 8 -18.17 -50.53 -15.93
N LEU A 9 -17.42 -51.09 -16.87
CA LEU A 9 -16.49 -50.33 -17.72
C LEU A 9 -17.24 -49.47 -18.76
N VAL A 10 -18.36 -49.95 -19.28
CA VAL A 10 -19.20 -49.19 -20.25
C VAL A 10 -19.92 -48.01 -19.57
N LEU A 11 -20.30 -48.14 -18.29
CA LEU A 11 -20.93 -47.05 -17.53
C LEU A 11 -19.94 -45.90 -17.25
N ILE A 12 -18.68 -46.20 -16.93
CA ILE A 12 -17.65 -45.19 -16.67
C ILE A 12 -17.26 -44.43 -17.96
N LEU A 13 -17.25 -45.12 -19.10
CA LEU A 13 -16.83 -44.53 -20.38
C LEU A 13 -17.87 -43.55 -20.97
N THR A 14 -19.15 -43.77 -20.67
CA THR A 14 -20.25 -42.89 -21.12
C THR A 14 -20.40 -41.63 -20.26
N LEU A 15 -20.13 -41.70 -18.95
CA LEU A 15 -20.10 -40.51 -18.08
C LEU A 15 -18.83 -39.66 -18.24
N GLY A 16 -17.69 -40.26 -18.59
CA GLY A 16 -16.45 -39.51 -18.86
C GLY A 16 -16.46 -38.72 -20.18
N GLY A 17 -17.24 -39.16 -21.17
CA GLY A 17 -17.27 -38.57 -22.51
C GLY A 17 -18.02 -37.24 -22.64
N LEU A 18 -19.04 -36.98 -21.80
CA LEU A 18 -19.85 -35.75 -21.88
C LEU A 18 -19.24 -34.54 -21.15
N GLY A 19 -18.30 -34.76 -20.22
CA GLY A 19 -17.66 -33.66 -19.48
C GLY A 19 -16.55 -32.93 -20.26
N TYR A 20 -15.92 -33.62 -21.23
CA TYR A 20 -14.70 -33.12 -21.88
C TYR A 20 -14.95 -32.11 -23.01
N TRP A 21 -16.18 -32.01 -23.52
CA TRP A 21 -16.53 -31.10 -24.62
C TRP A 21 -16.87 -29.67 -24.19
N ARG A 22 -17.11 -29.40 -22.89
CA ARG A 22 -17.39 -28.04 -22.40
C ARG A 22 -16.17 -27.24 -21.96
N HIS A 23 -14.98 -27.84 -21.90
CA HIS A 23 -13.76 -27.16 -21.42
C HIS A 23 -12.79 -26.72 -22.54
N ILE A 24 -13.02 -27.13 -23.80
CA ILE A 24 -12.07 -26.87 -24.92
C ILE A 24 -12.44 -25.62 -25.74
N SER A 25 -13.59 -24.97 -25.52
CA SER A 25 -14.06 -23.83 -26.33
C SER A 25 -13.68 -22.44 -25.78
N THR A 26 -12.65 -22.32 -24.92
CA THR A 26 -12.23 -21.01 -24.38
C THR A 26 -10.72 -20.77 -24.44
N GLN A 27 -10.05 -21.03 -25.57
CA GLN A 27 -8.74 -20.42 -25.88
C GLN A 27 -8.49 -20.30 -27.39
N THR A 28 -8.73 -19.11 -27.96
CA THR A 28 -8.21 -18.58 -29.24
C THR A 28 -8.74 -17.12 -29.32
N ASP A 29 -8.04 -16.04 -29.65
CA ASP A 29 -6.64 -15.77 -29.96
C ASP A 29 -6.41 -14.22 -29.92
N LEU A 30 -5.14 -13.84 -30.08
CA LEU A 30 -4.47 -12.53 -30.03
C LEU A 30 -4.95 -11.40 -30.98
N ILE A 31 -4.83 -10.16 -30.47
CA ILE A 31 -4.23 -8.92 -31.03
C ILE A 31 -4.17 -8.72 -32.57
N THR A 32 -4.66 -7.57 -33.06
CA THR A 32 -4.09 -6.83 -34.21
C THR A 32 -4.37 -5.33 -34.09
N SER A 33 -3.33 -4.53 -34.32
CA SER A 33 -3.25 -3.07 -34.27
C SER A 33 -3.64 -2.42 -35.60
N GLU A 34 -4.23 -1.21 -35.56
CA GLU A 34 -4.14 -0.23 -36.65
C GLU A 34 -3.78 1.15 -36.08
N VAL A 35 -2.67 1.71 -36.57
CA VAL A 35 -2.23 3.09 -36.37
C VAL A 35 -2.06 3.69 -37.76
N SER A 36 -2.73 4.82 -38.02
CA SER A 36 -2.51 5.66 -39.21
C SER A 36 -2.10 7.06 -38.76
N GLN A 37 -0.89 7.48 -39.15
CA GLN A 37 -0.40 8.86 -39.12
C GLN A 37 -0.52 9.46 -40.54
N GLN A 38 -0.97 10.71 -40.65
CA GLN A 38 -0.49 11.63 -41.68
C GLN A 38 -0.84 13.09 -41.34
N ASP A 39 0.15 13.92 -41.02
CA ASP A 39 0.34 15.27 -41.59
C ASP A 39 1.52 16.01 -40.94
N GLN A 40 2.50 16.42 -41.74
CA GLN A 40 3.36 17.59 -41.47
C GLN A 40 4.10 18.00 -42.75
N ALA A 41 3.88 19.26 -43.17
CA ALA A 41 4.66 19.93 -44.22
C ALA A 41 5.58 21.01 -43.59
N PRO A 42 6.77 21.29 -44.16
CA PRO A 42 7.76 22.22 -43.60
C PRO A 42 7.66 23.64 -44.18
N ILE A 43 8.03 24.66 -43.39
CA ILE A 43 8.18 26.06 -43.83
C ILE A 43 9.60 26.55 -43.50
N GLU A 44 10.25 27.16 -44.49
CA GLU A 44 11.63 27.66 -44.51
C GLU A 44 11.76 29.16 -44.13
N VAL A 45 12.84 29.51 -43.37
CA VAL A 45 13.88 30.58 -43.55
C VAL A 45 13.40 32.06 -43.70
N PRO A 46 13.98 33.14 -43.06
CA PRO A 46 15.40 33.58 -43.17
C PRO A 46 16.09 34.38 -42.02
N LYS A 47 17.43 34.48 -42.18
CA LYS A 47 18.42 35.26 -41.41
C LYS A 47 18.34 36.79 -41.61
N THR A 48 18.90 37.51 -40.64
CA THR A 48 19.85 38.67 -40.71
C THR A 48 19.42 39.91 -39.94
N LEU A 49 20.37 40.49 -39.19
CA LEU A 49 20.59 41.92 -38.88
C LEU A 49 21.94 42.06 -38.13
N PRO A 50 22.60 43.24 -38.14
CA PRO A 50 23.97 43.43 -38.62
C PRO A 50 25.03 43.41 -37.50
N GLY A 51 26.22 42.92 -37.84
CA GLY A 51 27.40 43.03 -36.98
C GLY A 51 27.89 44.47 -36.93
N ALA A 52 27.87 45.08 -35.75
CA ALA A 52 28.54 46.34 -35.46
C ALA A 52 30.03 46.23 -35.86
N SER A 53 30.56 47.26 -36.51
CA SER A 53 31.93 47.26 -37.01
C SER A 53 32.94 47.28 -35.86
N LEU A 54 34.17 46.81 -36.12
CA LEU A 54 35.18 46.59 -35.08
C LEU A 54 35.54 47.87 -34.34
N GLU A 55 35.44 49.00 -35.02
CA GLU A 55 35.79 50.34 -34.55
C GLU A 55 34.86 50.79 -33.42
N ASP A 56 33.56 50.52 -33.52
CA ASP A 56 32.58 50.81 -32.46
C ASP A 56 32.84 49.97 -31.20
N ARG A 57 33.32 48.74 -31.37
CA ARG A 57 33.63 47.84 -30.25
C ARG A 57 34.89 48.29 -29.50
N VAL A 58 35.86 48.88 -30.19
CA VAL A 58 37.09 49.42 -29.59
C VAL A 58 36.80 50.69 -28.79
N LEU A 59 35.96 51.59 -29.32
CA LEU A 59 35.54 52.80 -28.60
C LEU A 59 34.82 52.49 -27.29
N VAL A 60 33.97 51.47 -27.27
CA VAL A 60 33.28 51.03 -26.03
C VAL A 60 34.25 50.42 -25.02
N LEU A 61 35.31 49.74 -25.46
CA LEU A 61 36.33 49.20 -24.57
C LEU A 61 37.18 50.31 -23.93
N GLU A 62 37.53 51.35 -24.68
CA GLU A 62 38.30 52.49 -24.17
C GLU A 62 37.50 53.27 -23.11
N ASP A 63 36.19 53.48 -23.34
CA ASP A 63 35.30 54.13 -22.37
C ASP A 63 35.12 53.28 -21.10
N LEU A 64 34.99 51.96 -21.24
CA LEU A 64 34.91 51.04 -20.09
C LEU A 64 36.19 51.03 -19.25
N VAL A 65 37.38 51.08 -19.89
CA VAL A 65 38.66 51.14 -19.18
C VAL A 65 38.82 52.47 -18.45
N ALA A 66 38.43 53.58 -19.07
CA ALA A 66 38.45 54.89 -18.43
C ALA A 66 37.51 54.92 -17.21
N LYS A 67 36.31 54.35 -17.33
CA LYS A 67 35.34 54.26 -16.24
C LYS A 67 35.86 53.36 -15.10
N PHE A 68 36.46 52.23 -15.41
CA PHE A 68 37.07 51.35 -14.40
C PHE A 68 38.25 52.02 -13.68
N ALA A 69 39.08 52.79 -14.39
CA ALA A 69 40.17 53.55 -13.78
C ALA A 69 39.66 54.61 -12.79
N THR A 70 38.51 55.22 -13.06
CA THR A 70 37.88 56.18 -12.13
C THR A 70 37.26 55.51 -10.90
N GLU A 71 36.65 54.32 -11.06
CA GLU A 71 36.15 53.52 -9.93
C GLU A 71 37.29 52.97 -9.05
N LEU A 72 38.43 52.61 -9.63
CA LEU A 72 39.57 52.13 -8.85
C LEU A 72 40.19 53.25 -7.99
N ASN A 73 40.21 54.48 -8.51
CA ASN A 73 40.70 55.64 -7.76
C ASN A 73 39.72 56.10 -6.66
N SER A 74 38.40 55.88 -6.83
CA SER A 74 37.43 56.13 -5.76
C SER A 74 37.51 55.07 -4.65
N LEU A 75 37.80 53.80 -4.99
CA LEU A 75 37.97 52.72 -4.01
C LEU A 75 39.26 52.84 -3.17
N LYS A 76 40.34 53.37 -3.76
CA LYS A 76 41.64 53.52 -3.06
C LYS A 76 41.60 54.57 -1.95
N SER A 77 40.65 55.51 -2.00
CA SER A 77 40.50 56.59 -1.02
C SER A 77 39.73 56.18 0.26
N GLN A 78 39.23 54.94 0.34
CA GLN A 78 38.52 54.41 1.52
C GLN A 78 39.34 53.46 2.41
N THR A 79 40.63 53.25 2.10
CA THR A 79 41.46 52.30 2.85
C THR A 79 42.48 53.03 3.71
N SER A 80 42.04 53.60 4.83
CA SER A 80 42.91 53.99 5.94
C SER A 80 42.16 53.84 7.26
N GLN A 81 42.32 52.65 7.85
CA GLN A 81 42.40 52.35 9.29
C GLN A 81 41.43 53.11 10.21
N THR A 82 40.32 52.47 10.62
CA THR A 82 39.74 52.39 11.99
C THR A 82 38.29 51.83 11.93
N THR A 83 38.07 50.53 11.68
CA THR A 83 36.70 49.94 11.71
C THR A 83 36.61 48.45 12.03
N SER A 84 37.71 47.78 12.36
CA SER A 84 37.70 46.33 12.60
C SER A 84 37.07 45.91 13.94
N SER A 85 37.05 46.79 14.95
CA SER A 85 36.43 46.52 16.26
C SER A 85 34.92 46.84 16.29
N ILE A 86 34.48 47.90 15.60
CA ILE A 86 33.06 48.29 15.58
C ILE A 86 32.20 47.28 14.79
N SER A 87 32.76 46.68 13.73
CA SER A 87 32.05 45.68 12.92
C SER A 87 31.98 44.30 13.56
N SER A 88 32.86 43.98 14.51
CA SER A 88 32.77 42.72 15.26
C SER A 88 31.71 42.83 16.35
N ASP A 89 31.67 43.96 17.08
CA ASP A 89 30.65 44.21 18.10
C ASP A 89 29.24 44.25 17.50
N SER A 90 29.04 44.89 16.35
CA SER A 90 27.73 44.89 15.67
C SER A 90 27.32 43.50 15.21
N ARG A 91 28.26 42.71 14.68
CA ARG A 91 27.99 41.33 14.25
C ARG A 91 27.69 40.40 15.42
N VAL A 92 28.31 40.62 16.58
CA VAL A 92 28.02 39.86 17.81
C VAL A 92 26.60 40.18 18.29
N LEU A 93 26.21 41.45 18.29
CA LEU A 93 24.85 41.87 18.66
C LEU A 93 23.78 41.28 17.73
N ASP A 94 24.04 41.29 16.41
CA ASP A 94 23.11 40.71 15.43
C ASP A 94 23.00 39.18 15.57
N LEU A 95 24.11 38.50 15.91
CA LEU A 95 24.13 37.07 16.18
C LEU A 95 23.40 36.71 17.48
N GLU A 96 23.56 37.49 18.54
CA GLU A 96 22.85 37.30 19.80
C GLU A 96 21.33 37.52 19.64
N ALA A 97 20.94 38.53 18.87
CA ALA A 97 19.54 38.77 18.52
C ALA A 97 18.95 37.59 17.72
N SER A 98 19.69 37.11 16.71
CA SER A 98 19.27 35.97 15.89
C SER A 98 19.18 34.67 16.70
N ALA A 99 20.12 34.44 17.63
CA ALA A 99 20.10 33.28 18.52
C ALA A 99 18.92 33.32 19.50
N THR A 100 18.57 34.52 20.00
CA THR A 100 17.42 34.73 20.88
C THR A 100 16.11 34.48 20.13
N GLU A 101 16.00 34.96 18.89
CA GLU A 101 14.85 34.71 18.03
C GLU A 101 14.70 33.23 17.66
N LEU A 102 15.80 32.55 17.30
CA LEU A 102 15.77 31.11 17.04
C LEU A 102 15.34 30.33 18.27
N LYS A 103 15.88 30.67 19.45
CA LYS A 103 15.50 30.02 20.71
C LYS A 103 14.02 30.22 21.02
N ALA A 104 13.48 31.41 20.75
CA ALA A 104 12.05 31.68 20.89
C ALA A 104 11.21 30.84 19.91
N ARG A 105 11.61 30.78 18.63
CA ARG A 105 10.94 29.96 17.60
C ARG A 105 10.99 28.47 17.93
N VAL A 106 12.13 27.96 18.40
CA VAL A 106 12.29 26.56 18.83
C VAL A 106 11.43 26.27 20.06
N SER A 107 11.38 27.15 21.06
CA SER A 107 10.51 26.97 22.22
C SER A 107 9.02 26.98 21.86
N VAL A 108 8.61 27.78 20.86
CA VAL A 108 7.25 27.74 20.32
C VAL A 108 6.98 26.42 19.58
N LEU A 109 7.94 25.91 18.80
CA LEU A 109 7.85 24.65 18.07
C LEU A 109 7.84 23.41 18.99
N GLU A 110 8.61 23.42 20.08
CA GLU A 110 8.61 22.36 21.09
C GLU A 110 7.31 22.33 21.91
N LYS A 111 6.66 23.49 22.08
CA LYS A 111 5.37 23.61 22.78
C LYS A 111 4.17 23.32 21.88
N SER A 112 4.31 23.48 20.58
CA SER A 112 3.37 22.94 19.60
C SER A 112 3.69 21.45 19.37
N SER A 113 3.28 20.60 20.30
CA SER A 113 3.10 19.19 19.95
C SER A 113 2.21 19.12 18.70
N PRO A 114 2.56 18.31 17.68
CA PRO A 114 1.66 18.13 16.56
C PRO A 114 0.34 17.62 17.13
N VAL A 115 -0.71 18.44 17.02
CA VAL A 115 -2.08 17.96 17.17
C VAL A 115 -2.25 17.04 15.97
N SER A 116 -1.90 15.77 16.20
CA SER A 116 -2.22 14.68 15.30
C SER A 116 -3.75 14.64 15.30
N GLY A 117 -4.34 15.35 14.34
CA GLY A 117 -5.77 15.28 14.09
C GLY A 117 -6.07 13.82 13.79
N SER A 118 -6.55 13.09 14.78
CA SER A 118 -7.06 11.75 14.61
C SER A 118 -8.34 11.88 13.81
N THR A 119 -8.20 11.95 12.48
CA THR A 119 -9.30 11.63 11.59
C THR A 119 -9.66 10.18 11.90
N SER A 120 -10.76 9.99 12.63
CA SER A 120 -11.28 8.66 12.97
C SER A 120 -11.50 7.92 11.66
N LYS A 121 -10.65 6.93 11.38
CA LYS A 121 -10.75 6.13 10.17
C LYS A 121 -11.85 5.09 10.40
N TYR A 122 -12.75 4.95 9.44
CA TYR A 122 -13.76 3.90 9.48
C TYR A 122 -13.11 2.51 9.44
N PRO A 123 -13.75 1.49 10.04
CA PRO A 123 -13.27 0.12 9.94
C PRO A 123 -13.17 -0.34 8.49
N LEU A 124 -12.07 -1.03 8.17
CA LEU A 124 -11.84 -1.64 6.87
C LEU A 124 -12.10 -3.15 6.96
N TYR A 125 -12.61 -3.76 5.91
CA TYR A 125 -12.85 -5.20 5.85
C TYR A 125 -11.99 -5.87 4.79
N ILE A 126 -11.21 -6.87 5.20
CA ILE A 126 -10.40 -7.70 4.32
C ILE A 126 -11.14 -9.04 4.13
N PRO A 127 -11.68 -9.34 2.95
CA PRO A 127 -12.34 -10.62 2.72
C PRO A 127 -11.30 -11.75 2.77
N LEU A 128 -11.59 -12.80 3.52
CA LEU A 128 -10.80 -14.04 3.49
C LEU A 128 -11.31 -14.98 2.41
N GLY A 129 -12.62 -14.98 2.19
CA GLY A 129 -13.27 -15.82 1.19
C GLY A 129 -14.75 -16.02 1.52
N ALA A 130 -15.42 -16.68 0.59
CA ALA A 130 -16.77 -17.17 0.76
C ALA A 130 -16.79 -18.62 0.29
N GLY A 131 -17.62 -19.43 0.93
CA GLY A 131 -17.72 -20.84 0.62
C GLY A 131 -19.01 -21.41 1.15
N GLY A 132 -19.08 -22.74 1.18
CA GLY A 132 -20.30 -23.46 1.55
C GLY A 132 -20.09 -24.36 2.74
N GLY A 133 -19.08 -25.24 2.69
CA GLY A 133 -19.05 -26.52 3.39
C GLY A 133 -19.55 -27.64 2.47
N PRO A 134 -19.79 -28.85 2.97
CA PRO A 134 -19.78 -29.27 4.37
C PRO A 134 -18.39 -29.69 4.89
N TRP A 135 -18.13 -29.44 6.17
CA TRP A 135 -16.97 -29.97 6.89
C TRP A 135 -17.38 -30.57 8.24
N ASN A 136 -16.67 -31.57 8.75
CA ASN A 136 -17.05 -32.27 9.97
C ASN A 136 -15.86 -32.75 10.81
N ASP A 137 -14.69 -32.14 10.62
CA ASP A 137 -13.46 -32.51 11.31
C ASP A 137 -13.51 -32.17 12.80
N GLN A 138 -13.11 -33.12 13.66
CA GLN A 138 -12.97 -32.89 15.10
C GLN A 138 -11.65 -32.21 15.48
N SER A 139 -10.66 -32.29 14.59
CA SER A 139 -9.38 -31.59 14.71
C SER A 139 -9.40 -30.33 13.86
N TRP A 140 -8.49 -29.39 14.14
CA TRP A 140 -8.37 -28.18 13.33
C TRP A 140 -7.94 -28.52 11.90
N THR A 141 -8.80 -28.20 10.94
CA THR A 141 -8.53 -28.34 9.50
C THR A 141 -8.44 -26.96 8.87
N THR A 142 -7.43 -26.76 8.02
CA THR A 142 -7.22 -25.51 7.27
C THR A 142 -8.05 -25.49 6.01
N LEU A 143 -8.68 -24.35 5.71
CA LEU A 143 -9.50 -24.14 4.52
C LEU A 143 -8.82 -23.18 3.54
N ASN A 144 -8.14 -23.74 2.54
CA ASN A 144 -7.32 -22.97 1.59
C ASN A 144 -8.13 -22.03 0.69
N GLU A 145 -9.43 -22.27 0.54
CA GLU A 145 -10.37 -21.41 -0.18
C GLU A 145 -10.70 -20.11 0.56
N TYR A 146 -10.34 -20.00 1.84
CA TYR A 146 -10.37 -18.77 2.61
C TYR A 146 -8.94 -18.34 2.91
N GLN A 147 -8.28 -17.68 1.96
CA GLN A 147 -6.88 -17.29 2.11
C GLN A 147 -6.64 -15.88 1.57
N VAL A 148 -5.83 -15.11 2.30
CA VAL A 148 -5.39 -13.77 1.87
C VAL A 148 -3.99 -13.46 2.37
N ALA A 149 -3.22 -12.76 1.56
CA ALA A 149 -1.93 -12.21 1.95
C ALA A 149 -2.14 -10.84 2.61
N ILE A 150 -1.70 -10.67 3.86
CA ILE A 150 -1.84 -9.42 4.64
C ILE A 150 -0.47 -8.96 5.09
N ASN A 151 -0.21 -7.66 4.92
CA ASN A 151 0.86 -6.97 5.62
C ASN A 151 0.23 -5.93 6.57
N PRO A 152 0.30 -6.13 7.90
CA PRO A 152 -0.28 -5.20 8.87
C PRO A 152 0.27 -3.78 8.79
N ASP A 153 1.50 -3.60 8.28
CA ASP A 153 2.16 -2.30 8.14
C ASP A 153 1.45 -1.39 7.12
N ASN A 154 0.63 -1.97 6.23
CA ASN A 154 -0.21 -1.24 5.29
C ASN A 154 -1.41 -0.55 5.97
N TYR A 155 -1.72 -0.88 7.22
CA TYR A 155 -2.87 -0.33 7.97
C TYR A 155 -2.40 0.62 9.06
N GLN A 156 -1.73 1.71 8.69
CA GLN A 156 -1.17 2.66 9.65
C GLN A 156 -2.23 3.23 10.61
N GLY A 157 -1.91 3.14 11.90
CA GLY A 157 -2.76 3.62 12.99
C GLY A 157 -3.88 2.66 13.41
N TYR A 158 -3.91 1.42 12.92
CA TYR A 158 -4.94 0.47 13.35
C TYR A 158 -4.83 0.15 14.86
N SER A 159 -5.95 0.16 15.57
CA SER A 159 -6.04 -0.18 17.00
C SER A 159 -6.07 -1.69 17.22
N GLY A 160 -6.60 -2.47 16.26
CA GLY A 160 -6.62 -3.93 16.31
C GLY A 160 -7.47 -4.54 15.20
N MET A 161 -7.49 -5.86 15.12
CA MET A 161 -8.26 -6.61 14.13
C MET A 161 -9.20 -7.61 14.81
N GLN A 162 -10.29 -7.97 14.12
CA GLN A 162 -11.23 -8.99 14.56
C GLN A 162 -11.57 -9.91 13.39
N LEU A 163 -11.75 -11.19 13.65
CA LEU A 163 -12.28 -12.15 12.70
C LEU A 163 -13.80 -12.09 12.77
N GLU A 164 -14.44 -11.88 11.63
CA GLU A 164 -15.87 -12.04 11.46
C GLU A 164 -16.13 -13.23 10.54
N ALA A 165 -16.79 -14.26 11.06
CA ALA A 165 -17.15 -15.45 10.30
C ALA A 165 -18.66 -15.66 10.36
N ASN A 166 -19.29 -15.83 9.19
CA ASN A 166 -20.69 -16.21 9.08
C ASN A 166 -20.79 -17.72 8.86
N PHE A 167 -21.21 -18.46 9.89
CA PHE A 167 -21.22 -19.92 9.83
C PHE A 167 -22.31 -20.51 10.73
N ARG A 168 -22.60 -21.80 10.51
CA ARG A 168 -23.60 -22.57 11.25
C ARG A 168 -23.23 -24.05 11.32
N LEU A 169 -23.91 -24.76 12.20
CA LEU A 169 -24.00 -26.21 12.18
C LEU A 169 -25.19 -26.67 11.32
N ALA A 170 -25.11 -27.89 10.80
CA ALA A 170 -26.23 -28.54 10.12
C ALA A 170 -27.28 -29.03 11.12
N GLU A 171 -26.82 -29.63 12.22
CA GLU A 171 -27.64 -30.20 13.30
C GLU A 171 -27.41 -29.48 14.64
N PRO A 172 -28.39 -29.51 15.57
CA PRO A 172 -28.20 -29.01 16.92
C PRO A 172 -27.27 -29.91 17.75
N SER A 173 -26.95 -29.46 18.98
CA SER A 173 -26.16 -30.23 19.98
C SER A 173 -24.71 -30.47 19.56
N GLY A 174 -23.98 -29.39 19.32
CA GLY A 174 -22.55 -29.40 19.11
C GLY A 174 -21.99 -27.98 19.10
N THR A 175 -20.68 -27.85 18.94
CA THR A 175 -20.01 -26.57 18.79
C THR A 175 -19.17 -26.60 17.52
N GLY A 176 -19.44 -25.65 16.63
CA GLY A 176 -18.56 -25.33 15.52
C GLY A 176 -17.60 -24.23 15.93
N SER A 177 -16.33 -24.35 15.58
CA SER A 177 -15.30 -23.36 15.87
C SER A 177 -14.62 -22.92 14.58
N VAL A 178 -14.34 -21.63 14.47
CA VAL A 178 -13.54 -21.04 13.39
C VAL A 178 -12.47 -20.17 14.02
N ARG A 179 -11.24 -20.21 13.51
CA ARG A 179 -10.15 -19.30 13.92
C ARG A 179 -9.29 -18.92 12.72
N LEU A 180 -8.57 -17.82 12.83
CA LEU A 180 -7.53 -17.42 11.88
C LEU A 180 -6.23 -18.19 12.17
N TYR A 181 -5.56 -18.59 11.10
CA TYR A 181 -4.30 -19.32 11.10
C TYR A 181 -3.32 -18.64 10.16
N ASN A 182 -2.10 -18.43 10.65
CA ASN A 182 -0.99 -17.91 9.87
C ASN A 182 -0.34 -19.08 9.14
N ALA A 183 -0.64 -19.22 7.85
CA ALA A 183 -0.12 -20.30 7.01
C ALA A 183 1.38 -20.12 6.68
N THR A 184 1.90 -18.90 6.77
CA THR A 184 3.33 -18.62 6.56
C THR A 184 4.18 -19.17 7.70
N ASP A 185 3.77 -18.92 8.95
CA ASP A 185 4.55 -19.30 10.13
C ASP A 185 4.06 -20.60 10.79
N GLY A 186 2.92 -21.13 10.35
CA GLY A 186 2.32 -22.33 10.91
C GLY A 186 1.73 -22.15 12.32
N SER A 187 1.18 -20.98 12.63
CA SER A 187 0.73 -20.61 13.97
C SER A 187 -0.74 -20.15 14.00
N SER A 188 -1.42 -20.38 15.13
CA SER A 188 -2.79 -19.90 15.32
C SER A 188 -2.82 -18.47 15.86
N VAL A 189 -3.74 -17.65 15.37
CA VAL A 189 -4.02 -16.31 15.90
C VAL A 189 -5.12 -16.41 16.95
N SER A 190 -5.05 -15.63 18.02
CA SER A 190 -6.05 -15.56 19.10
C SER A 190 -7.38 -14.93 18.61
N SER A 191 -8.10 -15.66 17.78
CA SER A 191 -9.18 -15.16 16.92
C SER A 191 -10.36 -16.15 16.85
N GLN A 192 -10.36 -17.17 17.72
CA GLN A 192 -11.39 -18.20 17.70
C GLN A 192 -12.78 -17.59 17.98
N VAL A 193 -13.76 -18.05 17.21
CA VAL A 193 -15.18 -17.84 17.41
C VAL A 193 -15.89 -19.19 17.37
N ASP A 194 -16.96 -19.30 18.14
CA ASP A 194 -17.72 -20.53 18.30
C ASP A 194 -19.20 -20.28 17.99
N THR A 195 -19.90 -21.31 17.51
CA THR A 195 -21.35 -21.31 17.35
C THR A 195 -21.95 -22.65 17.74
N THR A 196 -23.14 -22.62 18.29
CA THR A 196 -24.01 -23.78 18.49
C THR A 196 -25.28 -23.68 17.61
N SER A 197 -25.39 -22.61 16.82
CA SER A 197 -26.56 -22.30 16.00
C SER A 197 -26.63 -23.17 14.76
N THR A 198 -27.85 -23.59 14.41
CA THR A 198 -28.16 -24.27 13.14
C THR A 198 -28.53 -23.28 12.03
N SER A 199 -28.57 -21.99 12.34
CA SER A 199 -28.82 -20.88 11.40
C SER A 199 -27.54 -20.07 11.20
N PHE A 200 -27.33 -19.58 9.97
CA PHE A 200 -26.21 -18.69 9.66
C PHE A 200 -26.26 -17.42 10.51
N GLY A 201 -25.12 -17.06 11.07
CA GLY A 201 -24.95 -15.84 11.85
C GLY A 201 -23.48 -15.44 11.90
N VAL A 202 -23.22 -14.13 11.90
CA VAL A 202 -21.87 -13.58 12.02
C VAL A 202 -21.43 -13.68 13.48
N GLN A 203 -20.36 -14.43 13.72
CA GLN A 203 -19.62 -14.41 14.97
C GLN A 203 -18.39 -13.54 14.83
N THR A 204 -18.09 -12.75 15.86
CA THR A 204 -16.97 -11.80 15.88
C THR A 204 -16.00 -12.18 16.99
N SER A 205 -14.71 -12.28 16.69
CA SER A 205 -13.69 -12.63 17.66
C SER A 205 -13.36 -11.49 18.62
N ALA A 206 -12.64 -11.82 19.69
CA ALA A 206 -11.87 -10.83 20.43
C ALA A 206 -10.86 -10.11 19.52
N THR A 207 -10.45 -8.92 19.92
CA THR A 207 -9.44 -8.13 19.20
C THR A 207 -8.07 -8.78 19.27
N PHE A 208 -7.37 -8.86 18.15
CA PHE A 208 -6.00 -9.34 18.03
C PHE A 208 -5.14 -8.40 17.19
N LYS A 209 -3.82 -8.66 17.22
CA LYS A 209 -2.84 -8.06 16.32
C LYS A 209 -2.23 -9.17 15.46
N LEU A 210 -1.87 -8.81 14.25
CA LEU A 210 -1.15 -9.70 13.34
C LEU A 210 0.34 -9.36 13.39
N ASP A 211 1.18 -10.38 13.20
CA ASP A 211 2.62 -10.20 13.12
C ASP A 211 2.98 -9.37 11.88
N SER A 212 4.00 -8.52 12.01
CA SER A 212 4.44 -7.62 10.93
C SER A 212 4.98 -8.37 9.71
N GLY A 213 5.07 -7.64 8.59
CA GLY A 213 5.49 -8.18 7.31
C GLY A 213 4.37 -8.89 6.53
N GLN A 214 4.67 -9.22 5.28
CA GLN A 214 3.73 -9.89 4.39
C GLN A 214 3.60 -11.37 4.77
N LYS A 215 2.42 -11.75 5.28
CA LYS A 215 2.11 -13.14 5.68
C LYS A 215 0.79 -13.58 5.06
N THR A 216 0.63 -14.89 4.90
CA THR A 216 -0.57 -15.51 4.35
C THR A 216 -1.42 -16.04 5.49
N TYR A 217 -2.65 -15.56 5.58
CA TYR A 217 -3.61 -15.95 6.59
C TYR A 217 -4.77 -16.71 5.96
N THR A 218 -5.25 -17.71 6.69
CA THR A 218 -6.38 -18.56 6.31
C THR A 218 -7.24 -18.87 7.53
N ILE A 219 -8.41 -19.48 7.35
CA ILE A 219 -9.19 -19.97 8.48
C ILE A 219 -8.92 -21.45 8.73
N GLN A 220 -8.96 -21.82 10.00
CA GLN A 220 -9.10 -23.19 10.45
C GLN A 220 -10.47 -23.38 11.07
N ILE A 221 -11.02 -24.56 10.87
CA ILE A 221 -12.30 -24.96 11.43
C ILE A 221 -12.19 -26.26 12.20
N LYS A 222 -13.12 -26.49 13.10
CA LYS A 222 -13.40 -27.80 13.70
C LYS A 222 -14.84 -27.84 14.17
N SER A 223 -15.37 -29.03 14.38
CA SER A 223 -16.66 -29.24 15.03
C SER A 223 -16.59 -30.36 16.08
N SER A 224 -17.35 -30.21 17.15
CA SER A 224 -17.52 -31.30 18.12
C SER A 224 -18.36 -32.43 17.52
N GLU A 225 -18.17 -33.66 17.98
CA GLU A 225 -19.04 -34.80 17.66
C GLU A 225 -19.26 -35.04 16.15
N THR A 226 -18.31 -34.66 15.29
CA THR A 226 -18.44 -34.75 13.82
C THR A 226 -19.66 -34.02 13.24
N LYS A 227 -20.19 -32.99 13.92
CA LYS A 227 -21.32 -32.21 13.37
C LYS A 227 -20.89 -31.51 12.08
N ILE A 228 -21.79 -31.44 11.11
CA ILE A 228 -21.49 -30.75 9.85
C ILE A 228 -21.51 -29.25 10.10
N LEU A 229 -20.46 -28.57 9.64
CA LEU A 229 -20.25 -27.14 9.72
C LEU A 229 -20.28 -26.55 8.31
N PHE A 230 -20.98 -25.43 8.16
CA PHE A 230 -21.03 -24.65 6.93
C PHE A 230 -20.56 -23.23 7.24
N VAL A 231 -19.61 -22.71 6.46
CA VAL A 231 -19.06 -21.36 6.55
C VAL A 231 -19.46 -20.64 5.29
N GLN A 232 -20.31 -19.63 5.41
CA GLN A 232 -20.77 -18.86 4.26
C GLN A 232 -19.72 -17.83 3.84
N SER A 233 -19.13 -17.13 4.81
CA SER A 233 -18.11 -16.11 4.55
C SER A 233 -17.22 -15.89 5.77
N ALA A 234 -16.01 -15.40 5.51
CA ALA A 234 -15.10 -14.92 6.55
C ALA A 234 -14.39 -13.65 6.07
N ARG A 235 -14.17 -12.73 7.00
CA ARG A 235 -13.43 -11.48 6.78
C ARG A 235 -12.74 -11.01 8.04
N ILE A 236 -11.69 -10.22 7.88
CA ILE A 236 -11.02 -9.53 8.98
C ILE A 236 -11.50 -8.08 8.99
N LYS A 237 -12.02 -7.64 10.13
CA LYS A 237 -12.33 -6.24 10.40
C LYS A 237 -11.10 -5.57 11.00
N VAL A 238 -10.59 -4.54 10.35
CA VAL A 238 -9.50 -3.69 10.83
C VAL A 238 -10.12 -2.47 11.49
N ASN A 239 -9.83 -2.27 12.77
CA ASN A 239 -10.27 -1.12 13.55
C ASN A 239 -9.12 -0.11 13.67
N PHE A 240 -9.44 1.18 13.63
CA PHE A 240 -8.50 2.29 13.80
C PHE A 240 -8.75 3.03 15.11
#